data_AF-A0A0L6WRL3-F1
#
_entry.id   AF-A0A0L6WRL3-F1
#
_cell.length_a   1.000
_cell.length_b   1.000
_cell.length_c   1.000
_cell.angle_alpha   90.00
_cell.angle_beta   90.00
_cell.angle_gamma   90.00
#
_symmetry.space_group_name_H-M   'P 1'
#
loop_
_entity.id
_entity.type
_entity.pdbx_description
1 polymer ?
#
loop_
_entity_poly.entity_id
_entity_poly.type
_entity_poly.pdbx_seq_one_letter_code
_entity_poly.pdbx_strand_id
1 'polypeptide(L)'
;MHNKLLHFFADRYQTIKSQHPEDGRRRLHLRVLQEFWEDVLHGREPSALHDLQDEFDQDDDPLDSLLEGRELGILLRVDYSNEDAWQSFCATLQRAEQELANGLEKPDPTDNNQPASTTAGQEEDSDSDTESSNDVPSPIIKIVNPTPSETSLFHNISNLTALRLLNDVDIRPAPNPPQGQSRIKPPNRLIDQGTWQEIYRGMTIWIYDAQSNADHCVRLVSQEGDVYGTATYVCWRVQGSHICDLQFNMSFLGMTINFGGLDRWDYGERRRNLEEVNSMT
;
A
#
# COMPACT_ATOMS: atom_id res chain seq x y z
N MET A 1 -10.90 -11.12 -0.94
CA MET A 1 -10.15 -12.11 -1.74
C MET A 1 -10.99 -12.56 -2.94
N HIS A 2 -10.40 -12.91 -4.08
CA HIS A 2 -11.11 -13.39 -5.26
C HIS A 2 -11.63 -14.82 -5.05
N ASN A 3 -12.86 -15.11 -5.49
CA ASN A 3 -13.57 -16.37 -5.23
C ASN A 3 -12.76 -17.63 -5.57
N LYS A 4 -12.00 -17.65 -6.67
CA LYS A 4 -11.16 -18.82 -7.01
C LYS A 4 -10.08 -19.10 -5.96
N LEU A 5 -9.43 -18.05 -5.45
CA LEU A 5 -8.44 -18.18 -4.39
C LEU A 5 -9.12 -18.52 -3.07
N LEU A 6 -10.27 -17.91 -2.79
CA LEU A 6 -11.07 -18.16 -1.59
C LEU A 6 -11.41 -19.65 -1.38
N HIS A 7 -11.86 -20.34 -2.44
CA HIS A 7 -12.10 -21.79 -2.39
C HIS A 7 -10.82 -22.57 -2.10
N PHE A 8 -9.72 -22.19 -2.76
CA PHE A 8 -8.43 -22.82 -2.55
C PHE A 8 -7.94 -22.65 -1.10
N PHE A 9 -8.18 -21.48 -0.50
CA PHE A 9 -7.93 -21.22 0.91
C PHE A 9 -8.75 -22.13 1.82
N ALA A 10 -10.07 -22.25 1.60
CA ALA A 10 -10.90 -23.13 2.41
C ALA A 10 -10.41 -24.60 2.42
N ASP A 11 -9.89 -25.08 1.30
CA ASP A 11 -9.39 -26.46 1.18
C ASP A 11 -8.00 -26.65 1.81
N ARG A 12 -7.11 -25.66 1.67
CA ARG A 12 -5.67 -25.83 1.93
C ARG A 12 -5.17 -25.15 3.19
N TYR A 13 -5.83 -24.09 3.65
CA TYR A 13 -5.34 -23.21 4.71
C TYR A 13 -5.04 -23.96 6.00
N GLN A 14 -5.99 -24.74 6.52
CA GLN A 14 -5.81 -25.48 7.79
C GLN A 14 -4.67 -26.51 7.69
N THR A 15 -4.52 -27.15 6.53
CA THR A 15 -3.41 -28.08 6.29
C THR A 15 -2.08 -27.34 6.34
N ILE A 16 -1.94 -26.21 5.64
CA ILE A 16 -0.72 -25.40 5.61
C ILE A 16 -0.40 -24.82 6.99
N LYS A 17 -1.40 -24.29 7.70
CA LYS A 17 -1.28 -23.78 9.08
C LYS A 17 -0.73 -24.85 10.03
N SER A 18 -1.26 -26.08 9.94
CA SER A 18 -0.77 -27.19 10.78
C SER A 18 0.69 -27.58 10.49
N GLN A 19 1.15 -27.38 9.26
CA GLN A 19 2.54 -27.67 8.84
C GLN A 19 3.50 -26.53 9.19
N HIS A 20 2.99 -25.31 9.35
CA HIS A 20 3.77 -24.09 9.61
C HIS A 20 3.19 -23.28 10.78
N PRO A 21 3.16 -23.83 12.02
CA PRO A 21 2.49 -23.19 13.15
C PRO A 21 3.15 -21.88 13.61
N GLU A 22 4.41 -21.64 13.23
CA GLU A 22 5.17 -20.42 13.58
C GLU A 22 4.98 -19.27 12.57
N ASP A 23 4.34 -19.55 11.44
CA ASP A 23 4.13 -18.54 10.39
C ASP A 23 2.89 -17.70 10.72
N GLY A 24 3.02 -16.38 10.61
CA GLY A 24 1.88 -15.46 10.69
C GLY A 24 0.95 -15.56 9.48
N ARG A 25 -0.25 -15.00 9.61
CA ARG A 25 -1.31 -15.05 8.59
C ARG A 25 -0.83 -14.74 7.18
N ARG A 26 -0.11 -13.63 6.94
CA ARG A 26 0.34 -13.25 5.58
C ARG A 26 1.27 -14.28 4.97
N ARG A 27 2.16 -14.86 5.78
CA ARG A 27 3.08 -15.89 5.31
C ARG A 27 2.35 -17.20 5.00
N LEU A 28 1.37 -17.58 5.81
CA LEU A 28 0.49 -18.71 5.52
C LEU A 28 -0.29 -18.48 4.20
N HIS A 29 -0.82 -17.27 4.00
CA HIS A 29 -1.53 -16.89 2.77
C HIS A 29 -0.63 -17.03 1.54
N LEU A 30 0.64 -16.63 1.63
CA LEU A 30 1.60 -16.77 0.54
C LEU A 30 1.93 -18.23 0.20
N ARG A 31 1.95 -19.12 1.19
CA ARG A 31 2.13 -20.57 0.96
C ARG A 31 0.93 -21.18 0.25
N VAL A 32 -0.28 -20.83 0.69
CA VAL A 32 -1.52 -21.24 0.00
C VAL A 32 -1.50 -20.76 -1.44
N LEU A 33 -1.13 -19.50 -1.65
CA LEU A 33 -1.01 -18.93 -2.98
C LEU A 33 0.05 -19.64 -3.82
N GLN A 34 1.17 -20.06 -3.23
CA GLN A 34 2.20 -20.83 -3.94
C GLN A 34 1.63 -22.15 -4.48
N GLU A 35 0.91 -22.92 -3.66
CA GLU A 35 0.23 -24.13 -4.11
C GLU A 35 -0.84 -23.83 -5.18
N PHE A 36 -1.58 -22.72 -5.05
CA PHE A 36 -2.53 -22.28 -6.07
C PHE A 36 -1.84 -22.07 -7.43
N TRP A 37 -0.68 -21.41 -7.44
CA TRP A 37 0.08 -21.18 -8.68
C TRP A 37 0.60 -22.47 -9.30
N GLU A 38 0.98 -23.44 -8.48
CA GLU A 38 1.35 -24.78 -8.96
C GLU A 38 0.16 -25.47 -9.63
N ASP A 39 -1.04 -25.43 -9.04
CA ASP A 39 -2.23 -26.01 -9.65
C ASP A 39 -2.63 -25.30 -10.95
N VAL A 40 -2.54 -23.96 -11.00
CA VAL A 40 -2.75 -23.17 -12.23
C VAL A 40 -1.77 -23.56 -13.33
N LEU A 41 -0.49 -23.76 -12.99
CA LEU A 41 0.54 -24.22 -13.94
C LEU A 41 0.25 -25.62 -14.48
N HIS A 42 -0.36 -26.48 -13.69
CA HIS A 42 -0.77 -27.83 -14.10
C HIS A 42 -2.17 -27.89 -14.73
N GLY A 43 -2.86 -26.75 -14.89
CA GLY A 43 -4.19 -26.67 -15.50
C GLY A 43 -5.30 -27.30 -14.67
N ARG A 44 -5.11 -27.41 -13.35
CA ARG A 44 -6.14 -27.90 -12.42
C ARG A 44 -7.02 -26.73 -12.02
N GLU A 45 -8.34 -26.92 -12.14
CA GLU A 45 -9.29 -25.96 -11.57
C GLU A 45 -9.61 -26.35 -10.12
N PRO A 46 -9.61 -25.38 -9.17
CA PRO A 46 -10.08 -25.62 -7.82
C PRO A 46 -11.54 -26.09 -7.84
N SER A 47 -11.88 -27.12 -7.06
CA SER A 47 -13.29 -27.53 -6.91
C SER A 47 -14.03 -26.46 -6.12
N ALA A 48 -15.04 -25.84 -6.73
CA ALA A 48 -15.93 -24.92 -6.04
C ALA A 48 -17.09 -25.71 -5.46
N LEU A 49 -17.19 -25.85 -4.12
CA LEU A 49 -18.42 -26.29 -3.42
C LEU A 49 -18.25 -26.34 -1.89
N HIS A 50 -18.01 -25.22 -1.20
CA HIS A 50 -18.27 -25.12 0.25
C HIS A 50 -18.85 -23.74 0.60
N ASP A 51 -19.70 -23.67 1.63
CA ASP A 51 -20.09 -22.40 2.25
C ASP A 51 -18.85 -21.83 2.94
N LEU A 52 -18.32 -20.74 2.39
CA LEU A 52 -17.05 -20.15 2.82
C LEU A 52 -17.34 -19.23 4.01
N GLN A 53 -16.98 -19.67 5.22
CA GLN A 53 -16.72 -18.74 6.32
C GLN A 53 -15.24 -18.38 6.29
N ASP A 54 -14.94 -17.08 6.23
CA ASP A 54 -13.59 -16.50 6.18
C ASP A 54 -12.87 -16.64 7.55
N GLU A 55 -12.66 -17.87 8.03
CA GLU A 55 -11.96 -18.11 9.29
C GLU A 55 -10.47 -17.74 9.22
N PHE A 56 -9.87 -17.71 8.03
CA PHE A 56 -8.44 -17.43 7.84
C PHE A 56 -8.06 -15.95 7.96
N ASP A 57 -9.03 -15.03 7.82
CA ASP A 57 -8.76 -13.59 7.95
C ASP A 57 -8.64 -13.14 9.42
N GLN A 58 -8.95 -14.01 10.39
CA GLN A 58 -8.92 -13.73 11.83
C GLN A 58 -7.61 -14.16 12.52
N ASP A 59 -6.70 -14.80 11.79
CA ASP A 59 -5.41 -15.20 12.36
C ASP A 59 -4.48 -13.98 12.54
N ASP A 60 -3.80 -13.92 13.68
CA ASP A 60 -2.84 -12.85 13.98
C ASP A 60 -1.63 -12.90 13.03
N ASP A 61 -1.12 -11.72 12.65
CA ASP A 61 0.17 -11.58 11.98
C ASP A 61 1.15 -10.73 12.82
N PRO A 62 2.45 -11.11 12.89
CA PRO A 62 3.44 -10.40 13.70
C PRO A 62 3.54 -8.90 13.43
N LEU A 63 3.20 -8.45 12.22
CA LEU A 63 3.32 -7.05 11.81
C LEU A 63 1.99 -6.28 11.81
N ASP A 64 0.89 -6.87 12.32
CA ASP A 64 -0.42 -6.19 12.31
C ASP A 64 -0.43 -4.89 13.09
N SER A 65 0.30 -4.82 14.21
CA SER A 65 0.47 -3.58 14.99
C SER A 65 1.10 -2.43 14.18
N LEU A 66 1.88 -2.73 13.13
CA LEU A 66 2.43 -1.71 12.22
C LEU A 66 1.37 -1.13 11.29
N LEU A 67 0.22 -1.79 11.12
CA LEU A 67 -0.87 -1.37 10.24
C LEU A 67 -2.07 -0.81 11.01
N GLU A 68 -2.13 -1.01 12.32
CA GLU A 68 -3.15 -0.39 13.17
C GLU A 68 -3.06 1.14 13.11
N GLY A 69 -4.19 1.82 12.94
CA GLY A 69 -4.24 3.28 12.89
C GLY A 69 -5.34 3.83 11.99
N ARG A 70 -5.32 5.14 11.77
CA ARG A 70 -6.24 5.88 10.88
C ARG A 70 -5.56 6.44 9.63
N GLU A 71 -4.24 6.24 9.54
CA GLU A 71 -3.41 6.70 8.45
C GLU A 71 -3.83 6.01 7.14
N LEU A 72 -3.56 6.67 6.02
CA LEU A 72 -3.98 6.21 4.69
C LEU A 72 -2.88 5.42 3.97
N GLY A 73 -1.63 5.61 4.39
CA GLY A 73 -0.47 4.92 3.85
C GLY A 73 0.66 4.80 4.87
N ILE A 74 1.67 4.01 4.52
CA ILE A 74 2.86 3.76 5.35
C ILE A 74 4.11 4.19 4.61
N LEU A 75 4.96 4.96 5.27
CA LEU A 75 6.33 5.19 4.86
C LEU A 75 7.27 4.24 5.60
N LEU A 76 7.81 3.27 4.87
CA LEU A 76 8.76 2.29 5.38
C LEU A 76 10.20 2.70 5.08
N ARG A 77 11.02 2.85 6.13
CA ARG A 77 12.46 3.08 6.00
C ARG A 77 13.20 1.75 5.85
N VAL A 78 13.86 1.56 4.70
CA VAL A 78 14.65 0.34 4.39
C VAL A 78 16.16 0.60 4.27
N ASP A 79 16.57 1.87 4.26
CA ASP A 79 17.97 2.28 4.33
C ASP A 79 18.27 3.13 5.58
N TYR A 80 19.41 2.82 6.20
CA TYR A 80 19.84 3.41 7.48
C TYR A 80 21.22 4.08 7.36
N SER A 81 21.70 4.33 6.13
CA SER A 81 23.07 4.79 5.90
C SER A 81 23.28 6.27 6.19
N ASN A 82 22.22 7.07 6.18
CA ASN A 82 22.28 8.53 6.37
C ASN A 82 21.12 9.02 7.24
N GLU A 83 21.42 9.32 8.51
CA GLU A 83 20.42 9.78 9.47
C GLU A 83 20.00 11.24 9.23
N ASP A 84 20.94 12.10 8.81
CA ASP A 84 20.64 13.51 8.55
C ASP A 84 19.67 13.68 7.37
N ALA A 85 19.88 12.90 6.29
CA ALA A 85 18.98 12.90 5.14
C ALA A 85 17.59 12.35 5.51
N TRP A 86 17.53 11.33 6.37
CA TRP A 86 16.27 10.80 6.88
C TRP A 86 15.51 11.84 7.70
N GLN A 87 16.16 12.49 8.66
CA GLN A 87 15.54 13.53 9.49
C GLN A 87 15.05 14.72 8.65
N SER A 88 15.84 15.16 7.66
CA SER A 88 15.43 16.20 6.72
C SER A 88 14.22 15.80 5.88
N PHE A 89 14.13 14.52 5.50
CA PHE A 89 12.99 13.98 4.78
C PHE A 89 11.74 13.97 5.66
N CYS A 90 11.82 13.46 6.89
CA CYS A 90 10.71 13.47 7.85
C CYS A 90 10.19 14.88 8.11
N ALA A 91 11.08 15.86 8.31
CA ALA A 91 10.68 17.26 8.49
C ALA A 91 9.96 17.84 7.26
N THR A 92 10.33 17.39 6.05
CA THR A 92 9.64 17.77 4.81
C THR A 92 8.25 17.15 4.73
N LEU A 93 8.12 15.87 5.07
CA LEU A 93 6.84 15.17 5.09
C LEU A 93 5.87 15.81 6.10
N GLN A 94 6.34 16.06 7.33
CA GLN A 94 5.54 16.73 8.37
C GLN A 94 5.03 18.11 7.93
N ARG A 95 5.87 18.88 7.23
CA ARG A 95 5.45 20.17 6.67
C ARG A 95 4.35 20.00 5.62
N ALA A 96 4.48 19.02 4.73
CA ALA A 96 3.47 18.72 3.71
C ALA A 96 2.14 18.27 4.34
N GLU A 97 2.18 17.47 5.42
CA GLU A 97 0.97 17.09 6.17
C GLU A 97 0.28 18.32 6.79
N GLN A 98 1.05 19.23 7.41
CA GLN A 98 0.51 20.47 7.97
C GLN A 98 -0.09 21.39 6.90
N GLU A 99 0.58 21.53 5.76
CA GLU A 99 0.09 22.33 4.63
C GLU A 99 -1.24 21.79 4.10
N LEU A 100 -1.37 20.47 3.94
CA LEU A 100 -2.60 19.83 3.51
C LEU A 100 -3.73 20.00 4.54
N ALA A 101 -3.45 19.78 5.83
CA ALA A 101 -4.45 19.97 6.88
C ALA A 101 -4.98 21.42 6.93
N ASN A 102 -4.08 22.41 6.89
CA ASN A 102 -4.45 23.82 6.84
C ASN A 102 -5.26 24.19 5.58
N GLY A 103 -5.06 23.45 4.48
CA GLY A 103 -5.84 23.59 3.25
C GLY A 103 -7.27 23.05 3.36
N LEU A 104 -7.48 22.00 4.16
CA LEU A 104 -8.78 21.38 4.39
C LEU A 104 -9.64 22.13 5.42
N GLU A 105 -9.01 22.77 6.41
CA GLU A 105 -9.71 23.51 7.49
C GLU A 105 -10.34 24.84 7.05
N LYS A 106 -10.15 25.29 5.80
CA LYS A 106 -10.75 26.53 5.32
C LYS A 106 -12.11 26.30 4.65
N PRO A 107 -13.20 26.59 5.38
CA PRO A 107 -14.32 27.30 4.81
C PRO A 107 -14.69 28.50 5.69
N ASP A 108 -14.53 29.72 5.16
CA ASP A 108 -15.56 30.74 5.38
C ASP A 108 -15.55 31.80 4.27
N PRO A 109 -16.65 31.94 3.50
CA PRO A 109 -16.87 33.07 2.63
C PRO A 109 -17.44 34.22 3.47
N THR A 110 -16.62 34.99 4.17
CA THR A 110 -17.01 36.35 4.52
C THR A 110 -16.85 37.25 3.30
N ASP A 111 -17.75 37.09 2.33
CA ASP A 111 -18.02 38.12 1.33
C ASP A 111 -19.47 38.58 1.47
N ASN A 112 -19.78 39.06 2.68
CA ASN A 112 -21.01 39.78 2.95
C ASN A 112 -20.72 41.28 2.79
N ASN A 113 -20.54 41.70 1.54
CA ASN A 113 -20.43 43.10 1.17
C ASN A 113 -21.85 43.69 1.01
N GLN A 114 -22.47 44.10 2.13
CA GLN A 114 -23.54 45.09 2.14
C GLN A 114 -23.32 46.10 3.28
N PRO A 115 -23.44 47.41 3.02
CA PRO A 115 -23.17 48.43 4.01
C PRO A 115 -24.38 48.67 4.92
N ALA A 116 -24.06 48.77 6.22
CA ALA A 116 -24.67 49.59 7.27
C ALA A 116 -26.21 49.62 7.41
N SER A 117 -26.69 49.04 8.52
CA SER A 117 -27.72 49.71 9.32
C SER A 117 -27.53 49.38 10.81
N THR A 118 -27.26 50.45 11.57
CA THR A 118 -27.16 50.50 13.03
C THR A 118 -28.51 50.28 13.70
N THR A 119 -28.65 49.34 14.64
CA THR A 119 -29.50 49.52 15.85
C THR A 119 -29.05 48.58 16.98
N ALA A 120 -29.16 49.09 18.20
CA ALA A 120 -28.53 48.65 19.44
C ALA A 120 -29.20 47.47 20.17
N GLY A 121 -28.39 46.81 21.01
CA GLY A 121 -28.78 46.31 22.34
C GLY A 121 -29.09 44.83 22.46
N GLN A 122 -28.23 44.07 23.15
CA GLN A 122 -28.54 43.31 24.37
C GLN A 122 -27.37 42.39 24.76
N GLU A 123 -26.96 42.52 26.02
CA GLU A 123 -26.08 41.61 26.75
C GLU A 123 -26.85 40.32 27.06
N GLU A 124 -26.34 39.15 26.69
CA GLU A 124 -26.56 37.90 27.42
C GLU A 124 -25.33 36.99 27.30
N ASP A 125 -25.00 36.39 28.45
CA ASP A 125 -23.99 35.36 28.71
C ASP A 125 -23.91 34.28 27.64
N SER A 126 -22.70 33.99 27.18
CA SER A 126 -22.38 32.68 26.64
C SER A 126 -20.93 32.33 26.97
N ASP A 127 -20.75 31.70 28.13
CA ASP A 127 -19.64 30.80 28.42
C ASP A 127 -19.62 29.73 27.32
N SER A 128 -18.88 30.00 26.25
CA SER A 128 -18.44 28.98 25.31
C SER A 128 -17.03 28.61 25.71
N ASP A 129 -16.93 27.60 26.58
CA ASP A 129 -15.72 26.80 26.78
C ASP A 129 -15.17 26.41 25.41
N THR A 130 -14.21 27.21 24.96
CA THR A 130 -13.45 26.95 23.75
C THR A 130 -12.40 25.95 24.18
N GLU A 131 -12.81 24.68 24.25
CA GLU A 131 -11.90 23.53 24.21
C GLU A 131 -11.14 23.66 22.89
N SER A 132 -10.07 24.45 22.95
CA SER A 132 -9.01 24.52 21.97
C SER A 132 -8.31 23.17 22.06
N SER A 133 -8.92 22.16 21.45
CA SER A 133 -8.19 20.95 21.14
C SER A 133 -7.12 21.37 20.13
N ASN A 134 -5.90 21.52 20.64
CA ASN A 134 -4.67 21.40 19.86
C ASN A 134 -4.55 19.96 19.33
N ASP A 135 -5.64 19.40 18.78
CA ASP A 135 -5.66 18.11 18.13
C ASP A 135 -4.95 18.31 16.81
N VAL A 136 -3.63 18.11 16.86
CA VAL A 136 -2.82 17.93 15.67
C VAL A 136 -3.58 16.92 14.81
N PRO A 137 -3.95 17.28 13.56
CA PRO A 137 -4.62 16.39 12.64
C PRO A 137 -3.90 15.05 12.63
N SER A 138 -4.65 13.95 12.72
CA SER A 138 -4.05 12.61 12.66
C SER A 138 -3.18 12.51 11.40
N PRO A 139 -1.95 11.97 11.50
CA PRO A 139 -1.05 11.90 10.36
C PRO A 139 -1.72 11.16 9.20
N ILE A 140 -1.40 11.57 7.97
CA ILE A 140 -1.91 10.92 6.77
C ILE A 140 -1.05 9.70 6.45
N ILE A 141 0.24 9.79 6.77
CA ILE A 141 1.23 8.75 6.53
C ILE A 141 1.81 8.26 7.86
N LYS A 142 1.65 6.97 8.13
CA LYS A 142 2.33 6.32 9.25
C LYS A 142 3.80 6.10 8.91
N ILE A 143 4.71 6.63 9.72
CA ILE A 143 6.15 6.43 9.52
C ILE A 143 6.60 5.17 10.27
N VAL A 144 7.09 4.18 9.54
CA VAL A 144 7.72 2.98 10.09
C VAL A 144 9.24 3.13 9.99
N ASN A 145 9.85 3.44 11.14
CA ASN A 145 11.29 3.47 11.33
C ASN A 145 11.67 2.33 12.31
N PRO A 146 12.10 1.17 11.80
CA PRO A 146 12.35 -0.01 12.61
C PRO A 146 13.36 0.24 13.74
N THR A 147 13.12 -0.36 14.90
CA THR A 147 14.11 -0.35 15.99
C THR A 147 15.38 -1.09 15.55
N PRO A 148 16.55 -0.85 16.18
CA PRO A 148 17.79 -1.55 15.83
C PRO A 148 17.65 -3.09 15.74
N SER A 149 16.84 -3.70 16.61
CA SER A 149 16.53 -5.14 16.60
C SER A 149 15.67 -5.59 15.41
N GLU A 150 14.91 -4.71 14.81
CA GLU A 150 14.00 -4.98 13.69
C GLU A 150 14.59 -4.57 12.34
N THR A 151 15.65 -3.75 12.33
CA THR A 151 16.28 -3.25 11.10
C THR A 151 16.61 -4.36 10.11
N SER A 152 17.08 -5.53 10.58
CA SER A 152 17.41 -6.65 9.71
C SER A 152 16.22 -7.20 8.93
N LEU A 153 14.99 -7.04 9.43
CA LEU A 153 13.77 -7.48 8.75
C LEU A 153 13.45 -6.60 7.54
N PHE A 154 13.76 -5.30 7.61
CA PHE A 154 13.38 -4.31 6.61
C PHE A 154 14.56 -3.79 5.79
N HIS A 155 15.80 -4.09 6.18
CA HIS A 155 16.98 -3.57 5.52
C HIS A 155 17.05 -4.03 4.06
N ASN A 156 17.08 -3.06 3.14
CA ASN A 156 17.22 -3.28 1.70
C ASN A 156 16.21 -4.29 1.11
N ILE A 157 15.00 -4.38 1.66
CA ILE A 157 13.97 -5.25 1.09
C ILE A 157 13.46 -4.71 -0.25
N SER A 158 12.96 -5.61 -1.10
CA SER A 158 12.31 -5.24 -2.36
C SER A 158 10.88 -4.73 -2.13
N ASN A 159 10.29 -4.15 -3.18
CA ASN A 159 8.88 -3.78 -3.19
C ASN A 159 7.97 -4.98 -2.96
N LEU A 160 8.29 -6.13 -3.57
CA LEU A 160 7.52 -7.36 -3.41
C LEU A 160 7.60 -7.88 -1.97
N THR A 161 8.81 -7.91 -1.38
CA THR A 161 8.98 -8.28 0.03
C THR A 161 8.18 -7.34 0.94
N ALA A 162 8.20 -6.02 0.70
CA ALA A 162 7.43 -5.07 1.50
C ALA A 162 5.92 -5.33 1.43
N LEU A 163 5.37 -5.56 0.23
CA LEU A 163 3.96 -5.93 0.05
C LEU A 163 3.62 -7.25 0.75
N ARG A 164 4.50 -8.25 0.69
CA ARG A 164 4.29 -9.55 1.35
C ARG A 164 4.32 -9.48 2.87
N LEU A 165 5.06 -8.53 3.43
CA LEU A 165 5.14 -8.31 4.87
C LEU A 165 3.94 -7.52 5.40
N LEU A 166 3.42 -6.56 4.63
CA LEU A 166 2.47 -5.56 5.14
C LEU A 166 1.07 -5.65 4.52
N ASN A 167 0.89 -6.39 3.43
CA ASN A 167 -0.37 -6.46 2.70
C ASN A 167 -0.80 -7.90 2.49
N ASP A 168 -2.11 -8.10 2.42
CA ASP A 168 -2.70 -9.40 2.16
C ASP A 168 -2.66 -9.69 0.67
N VAL A 169 -2.27 -10.90 0.34
CA VAL A 169 -2.17 -11.31 -1.05
C VAL A 169 -3.53 -11.76 -1.60
N ASP A 170 -3.77 -11.47 -2.87
CA ASP A 170 -4.96 -11.89 -3.60
C ASP A 170 -4.60 -12.16 -5.07
N ILE A 171 -5.56 -12.62 -5.85
CA ILE A 171 -5.45 -12.71 -7.31
C ILE A 171 -6.53 -11.89 -7.99
N ARG A 172 -6.30 -11.54 -9.25
CA ARG A 172 -7.31 -11.03 -10.16
C ARG A 172 -7.07 -11.51 -11.58
N PRO A 173 -8.06 -11.40 -12.48
CA PRO A 173 -7.81 -11.60 -13.91
C PRO A 173 -6.72 -10.63 -14.40
N ALA A 174 -5.71 -11.17 -15.07
CA ALA A 174 -4.70 -10.32 -15.71
C ALA A 174 -5.37 -9.48 -16.80
N PRO A 175 -4.96 -8.21 -16.99
CA PRO A 175 -5.46 -7.39 -18.09
C PRO A 175 -5.32 -8.11 -19.45
N ASN A 176 -6.20 -7.81 -20.41
CA ASN A 176 -6.09 -8.41 -21.73
C ASN A 176 -4.93 -7.77 -22.51
N PRO A 177 -4.15 -8.56 -23.26
CA PRO A 177 -3.13 -8.00 -24.15
C PRO A 177 -3.79 -7.08 -25.19
N PRO A 178 -3.11 -6.00 -25.62
CA PRO A 178 -3.56 -5.18 -26.74
C PRO A 178 -3.82 -6.04 -27.98
N GLN A 179 -4.77 -5.60 -28.82
CA GLN A 179 -5.15 -6.36 -30.01
C GLN A 179 -3.93 -6.69 -30.88
N GLY A 180 -3.77 -7.96 -31.21
CA GLY A 180 -2.65 -8.46 -32.03
C GLY A 180 -1.35 -8.75 -31.26
N GLN A 181 -1.28 -8.46 -29.96
CA GLN A 181 -0.14 -8.83 -29.13
C GLN A 181 -0.34 -10.20 -28.48
N SER A 182 0.73 -11.00 -28.47
CA SER A 182 0.77 -12.26 -27.74
C SER A 182 0.99 -12.02 -26.24
N ARG A 183 0.54 -12.96 -25.41
CA ARG A 183 0.87 -12.94 -23.98
C ARG A 183 2.38 -13.04 -23.74
N ILE A 184 2.87 -12.42 -22.68
CA ILE A 184 4.29 -12.39 -22.28
C ILE A 184 4.82 -13.80 -22.03
N LYS A 185 6.07 -14.04 -22.45
CA LYS A 185 6.78 -15.31 -22.27
C LYS A 185 8.20 -15.06 -21.73
N PRO A 186 8.67 -15.79 -20.70
CA PRO A 186 7.91 -16.78 -19.93
C PRO A 186 6.76 -16.15 -19.13
N PRO A 187 5.70 -16.90 -18.79
CA PRO A 187 4.63 -16.40 -17.94
C PRO A 187 5.19 -16.02 -16.56
N ASN A 188 4.56 -15.06 -15.90
CA ASN A 188 4.97 -14.63 -14.58
C ASN A 188 3.74 -14.18 -13.79
N ARG A 189 3.51 -14.77 -12.62
CA ARG A 189 2.33 -14.49 -11.78
C ARG A 189 2.09 -13.03 -11.45
N LEU A 190 3.12 -12.20 -11.51
CA LEU A 190 3.02 -10.77 -11.24
C LEU A 190 2.50 -9.95 -12.40
N ILE A 191 2.50 -10.51 -13.60
CA ILE A 191 2.04 -9.86 -14.83
C ILE A 191 0.85 -10.64 -15.38
N ASP A 192 1.09 -11.91 -15.70
CA ASP A 192 0.15 -12.82 -16.34
C ASP A 192 0.69 -14.26 -16.24
N GLN A 193 0.02 -15.08 -15.44
CA GLN A 193 0.23 -16.52 -15.37
C GLN A 193 -1.12 -17.21 -15.42
N GLY A 194 -1.36 -17.97 -16.49
CA GLY A 194 -2.65 -18.65 -16.68
C GLY A 194 -3.84 -17.69 -16.69
N THR A 195 -3.68 -16.46 -17.20
CA THR A 195 -4.68 -15.38 -17.19
C THR A 195 -4.97 -14.74 -15.83
N TRP A 196 -4.17 -15.05 -14.80
CA TRP A 196 -4.25 -14.46 -13.47
C TRP A 196 -3.03 -13.61 -13.15
N GLN A 197 -3.22 -12.63 -12.27
CA GLN A 197 -2.21 -11.78 -11.69
C GLN A 197 -2.30 -11.82 -10.17
N GLU A 198 -1.16 -12.04 -9.49
CA GLU A 198 -0.97 -11.84 -8.05
C GLU A 198 -1.00 -10.35 -7.73
N ILE A 199 -1.86 -9.96 -6.79
CA ILE A 199 -2.07 -8.58 -6.34
C ILE A 199 -2.04 -8.52 -4.82
N TYR A 200 -2.04 -7.32 -4.27
CA TYR A 200 -2.00 -7.09 -2.83
C TYR A 200 -3.12 -6.14 -2.40
N ARG A 201 -3.62 -6.32 -1.17
CA ARG A 201 -4.65 -5.48 -0.56
C ARG A 201 -4.19 -5.02 0.81
N GLY A 202 -4.46 -3.76 1.13
CA GLY A 202 -4.04 -3.15 2.38
C GLY A 202 -3.60 -1.70 2.16
N MET A 203 -2.83 -1.17 3.10
CA MET A 203 -2.34 0.20 3.05
C MET A 203 -1.42 0.44 1.85
N THR A 204 -1.40 1.68 1.35
CA THR A 204 -0.43 2.13 0.36
C THR A 204 0.97 2.12 0.98
N ILE A 205 1.96 1.52 0.30
CA ILE A 205 3.34 1.46 0.80
C ILE A 205 4.21 2.46 0.03
N TRP A 206 4.90 3.30 0.80
CA TRP A 206 5.96 4.21 0.37
C TRP A 206 7.28 3.71 0.94
N ILE A 207 8.35 3.63 0.14
CA ILE A 207 9.65 3.13 0.61
C ILE A 207 10.73 4.20 0.52
N TYR A 208 11.34 4.50 1.68
CA TYR A 208 12.57 5.27 1.79
C TYR A 208 13.78 4.34 1.73
N ASP A 209 14.48 4.37 0.60
CA ASP A 209 15.64 3.55 0.25
C ASP A 209 16.94 4.36 0.16
N ALA A 210 18.06 3.72 -0.20
CA ALA A 210 19.36 4.39 -0.26
C ALA A 210 19.39 5.58 -1.25
N GLN A 211 18.64 5.48 -2.35
CA GLN A 211 18.52 6.55 -3.34
C GLN A 211 17.76 7.76 -2.79
N SER A 212 16.85 7.52 -1.83
CA SER A 212 16.05 8.56 -1.16
C SER A 212 16.91 9.55 -0.38
N ASN A 213 18.09 9.11 0.10
CA ASN A 213 19.06 9.99 0.73
C ASN A 213 19.65 11.05 -0.22
N ALA A 214 19.64 10.77 -1.54
CA ALA A 214 20.25 11.63 -2.55
C ALA A 214 19.23 12.51 -3.27
N ASP A 215 18.05 11.98 -3.58
CA ASP A 215 17.04 12.66 -4.39
C ASP A 215 15.81 13.13 -3.60
N HIS A 216 15.73 12.83 -2.30
CA HIS A 216 14.57 13.12 -1.45
C HIS A 216 13.23 12.62 -2.01
N CYS A 217 13.28 11.60 -2.86
CA CYS A 217 12.12 10.89 -3.36
C CYS A 217 11.97 9.55 -2.65
N VAL A 218 10.76 9.00 -2.62
CA VAL A 218 10.47 7.65 -2.14
C VAL A 218 9.81 6.84 -3.24
N ARG A 219 9.89 5.52 -3.14
CA ARG A 219 9.19 4.63 -4.07
C ARG A 219 7.73 4.47 -3.61
N LEU A 220 6.78 4.88 -4.44
CA LEU A 220 5.39 4.47 -4.30
C LEU A 220 5.22 3.07 -4.91
N VAL A 221 4.82 2.10 -4.10
CA VAL A 221 4.68 0.70 -4.54
C VAL A 221 3.27 0.42 -5.04
N SER A 222 3.17 -0.07 -6.28
CA SER A 222 1.90 -0.52 -6.87
C SER A 222 1.44 -1.85 -6.27
N GLN A 223 0.16 -1.92 -5.90
CA GLN A 223 -0.48 -3.14 -5.41
C GLN A 223 -1.05 -4.03 -6.53
N GLU A 224 -1.21 -3.48 -7.74
CA GLU A 224 -1.75 -4.15 -8.93
C GLU A 224 -1.43 -3.37 -10.22
N GLY A 225 -1.32 -4.06 -11.37
CA GLY A 225 -0.93 -3.42 -12.64
C GLY A 225 -2.08 -3.04 -13.58
N ASP A 226 -2.39 -1.76 -13.78
CA ASP A 226 -3.59 -1.32 -14.54
C ASP A 226 -3.68 -1.79 -16.00
N VAL A 227 -2.54 -1.90 -16.69
CA VAL A 227 -2.47 -2.23 -18.13
C VAL A 227 -1.64 -3.48 -18.34
N TYR A 228 -1.95 -4.22 -19.41
CA TYR A 228 -1.23 -5.45 -19.72
C TYR A 228 0.28 -5.23 -19.83
N GLY A 229 1.05 -6.13 -19.21
CA GLY A 229 2.50 -6.01 -19.12
C GLY A 229 2.99 -5.20 -17.92
N THR A 230 2.13 -4.46 -17.23
CA THR A 230 2.46 -3.86 -15.94
C THR A 230 2.44 -4.95 -14.88
N ALA A 231 3.56 -5.13 -14.20
CA ALA A 231 3.58 -6.04 -13.07
C ALA A 231 2.94 -5.36 -11.85
N THR A 232 2.46 -6.15 -10.90
CA THR A 232 2.30 -5.72 -9.50
C THR A 232 3.64 -5.16 -8.98
N TYR A 233 3.75 -4.51 -7.81
CA TYR A 233 4.97 -3.97 -7.17
C TYR A 233 5.84 -3.00 -8.00
N VAL A 234 5.49 -2.65 -9.24
CA VAL A 234 6.19 -1.58 -9.96
C VAL A 234 6.11 -0.31 -9.12
N CYS A 235 7.14 0.51 -9.18
CA CYS A 235 7.18 1.74 -8.41
C CYS A 235 7.55 2.94 -9.25
N TRP A 236 7.09 4.10 -8.77
CA TRP A 236 7.53 5.42 -9.19
C TRP A 236 8.19 6.14 -8.03
N ARG A 237 9.18 6.98 -8.34
CA ARG A 237 9.81 7.84 -7.34
C ARG A 237 9.03 9.14 -7.24
N VAL A 238 8.64 9.47 -6.01
CA VAL A 238 7.82 10.64 -5.68
C VAL A 238 8.57 11.48 -4.67
N GLN A 239 8.69 12.78 -4.92
CA GLN A 239 9.31 13.71 -3.99
C GLN A 239 8.55 13.76 -2.66
N GLY A 240 9.26 13.78 -1.54
CA GLY A 240 8.67 13.74 -0.19
C GLY A 240 7.58 14.78 0.06
N SER A 241 7.70 15.97 -0.53
CA SER A 241 6.73 17.06 -0.41
C SER A 241 5.37 16.79 -1.06
N HIS A 242 5.25 15.80 -1.95
CA HIS A 242 3.99 15.49 -2.66
C HIS A 242 3.27 14.27 -2.10
N ILE A 243 3.85 13.56 -1.13
CA ILE A 243 3.31 12.28 -0.64
C ILE A 243 1.91 12.47 -0.07
N CYS A 244 1.71 13.48 0.78
CA CYS A 244 0.45 13.73 1.48
C CYS A 244 -0.69 14.02 0.50
N ASP A 245 -0.46 14.94 -0.44
CA ASP A 245 -1.44 15.27 -1.49
C ASP A 245 -1.77 14.05 -2.34
N LEU A 246 -0.76 13.29 -2.76
CA LEU A 246 -0.98 12.10 -3.59
C LEU A 246 -1.76 11.04 -2.81
N GLN A 247 -1.40 10.77 -1.56
CA GLN A 247 -2.11 9.82 -0.72
C GLN A 247 -3.57 10.23 -0.52
N PHE A 248 -3.81 11.50 -0.17
CA PHE A 248 -5.16 12.02 0.00
C PHE A 248 -6.00 11.89 -1.27
N ASN A 249 -5.45 12.28 -2.42
CA ASN A 249 -6.14 12.19 -3.70
C ASN A 249 -6.43 10.74 -4.11
N MET A 250 -5.50 9.80 -3.84
CA MET A 250 -5.73 8.38 -4.10
C MET A 250 -6.83 7.82 -3.20
N SER A 251 -6.85 8.18 -1.93
CA SER A 251 -7.80 7.66 -0.95
C SER A 251 -9.21 8.25 -1.06
N PHE A 252 -9.33 9.55 -1.35
CA PHE A 252 -10.64 10.24 -1.30
C PHE A 252 -11.18 10.71 -2.64
N LEU A 253 -10.31 11.03 -3.60
CA LEU A 253 -10.73 11.56 -4.91
C LEU A 253 -10.71 10.51 -6.03
N GLY A 254 -10.41 9.26 -5.69
CA GLY A 254 -10.34 8.15 -6.64
C GLY A 254 -9.23 8.34 -7.67
N MET A 255 -8.21 9.14 -7.37
CA MET A 255 -7.05 9.29 -8.23
C MET A 255 -6.33 7.94 -8.33
N THR A 256 -6.10 7.49 -9.55
CA THR A 256 -5.25 6.33 -9.82
C THR A 256 -3.96 6.81 -10.46
N ILE A 257 -2.83 6.30 -9.99
CA ILE A 257 -1.54 6.58 -10.61
C ILE A 257 -1.34 5.53 -11.69
N ASN A 258 -1.72 5.90 -12.92
CA ASN A 258 -1.36 5.08 -14.05
C ASN A 258 0.14 5.24 -14.32
N PHE A 259 0.82 4.12 -14.56
CA PHE A 259 2.24 4.15 -14.86
C PHE A 259 2.52 4.38 -16.35
N GLY A 260 1.59 5.05 -17.05
CA GLY A 260 1.69 5.55 -18.42
C GLY A 260 1.94 4.52 -19.54
N GLY A 261 2.07 3.22 -19.23
CA GLY A 261 2.43 2.17 -20.20
C GLY A 261 3.78 2.36 -20.92
N LEU A 262 4.48 3.46 -20.62
CA LEU A 262 5.75 3.87 -21.20
C LEU A 262 6.81 3.72 -20.12
N ASP A 263 7.36 2.51 -19.94
CA ASP A 263 8.63 2.14 -19.26
C ASP A 263 9.28 3.17 -18.30
N ARG A 264 8.51 3.81 -17.42
CA ARG A 264 9.01 4.77 -16.42
C ARG A 264 9.13 4.16 -15.03
N TRP A 265 8.96 2.84 -14.94
CA TRP A 265 9.21 2.10 -13.72
C TRP A 265 10.70 2.10 -13.42
N ASP A 266 11.05 1.96 -12.15
CA ASP A 266 12.40 1.56 -11.77
C ASP A 266 12.69 0.16 -12.35
N TYR A 267 13.45 0.11 -13.45
CA TYR A 267 13.76 -1.13 -14.15
C TYR A 267 14.58 -2.10 -13.28
N GLY A 268 15.50 -1.57 -12.46
CA GLY A 268 16.33 -2.38 -11.58
C GLY A 268 15.47 -3.10 -10.55
N GLU A 269 14.55 -2.35 -9.95
CA GLU A 269 13.62 -2.89 -8.96
C GLU A 269 12.60 -3.84 -9.60
N ARG A 270 12.07 -3.52 -10.79
CA ARG A 270 11.16 -4.43 -11.50
C ARG A 270 11.83 -5.77 -11.79
N ARG A 271 13.06 -5.77 -12.30
CA ARG A 271 13.81 -7.00 -12.56
C ARG A 271 14.01 -7.80 -11.28
N ARG A 272 14.45 -7.15 -10.20
CA ARG A 272 14.64 -7.77 -8.89
C ARG A 272 13.38 -8.50 -8.41
N ASN A 273 12.23 -7.85 -8.48
CA ASN A 273 10.96 -8.45 -8.06
C ASN A 273 10.51 -9.63 -8.96
N LEU A 274 10.72 -9.54 -10.27
CA LEU A 274 10.44 -10.64 -11.22
C LEU A 274 11.34 -11.86 -11.02
N GLU A 275 12.56 -11.66 -10.52
CA GLU A 275 13.47 -12.74 -10.14
C GLU A 275 13.07 -13.32 -8.77
N GLU A 276 12.84 -12.45 -7.79
CA GLU A 276 12.51 -12.81 -6.41
C GLU A 276 11.28 -13.72 -6.33
N VAL A 277 10.24 -13.38 -7.08
CA VAL A 277 8.97 -14.11 -7.04
C VAL A 277 9.10 -15.58 -7.42
N ASN A 278 10.06 -15.92 -8.27
CA ASN A 278 10.30 -17.29 -8.70
C ASN A 278 11.31 -18.02 -7.80
N SER A 279 12.01 -17.29 -6.94
CA SER A 279 13.04 -17.83 -6.04
C SER A 279 12.53 -18.20 -4.65
N MET A 280 11.38 -17.64 -4.24
CA MET A 280 10.74 -17.94 -2.96
C MET A 280 9.81 -19.16 -3.08
N THR A 281 10.43 -20.34 -3.17
CA THR A 281 9.85 -21.67 -2.89
C THR A 281 10.41 -22.20 -1.59
#